data_AF-Q9N4B4-F1
#
_entry.id   AF-Q9N4B4-F1
#
_cell.length_a   1.000
_cell.length_b   1.000
_cell.length_c   1.000
_cell.angle_alpha   90.00
_cell.angle_beta   90.00
_cell.angle_gamma   90.00
#
_symmetry.space_group_name_H-M   'P 1'
#
loop_
_entity.id
_entity.type
_entity.pdbx_description
1 polymer ?
#
loop_
_entity_poly.entity_id
_entity_poly.type
_entity_poly.pdbx_seq_one_letter_code
_entity_poly.pdbx_strand_id
1 'polypeptide(L)'
;MGWMLSSLLLLTILCGNAPRTKQNDSTCYNYDYDYVDFVSRTTSANESVVAFKVNSLNGTCPTGAIPPTFDNQNATGHLYVNDYPPYWPYHTDYTIYATLTGWKISYKMNYSCNGNFNGLLIHPDDRMVCLKIYRNSNTGSFTYNEAATSCESADNALLAAPLYPEDLKKFSELGEVQRNKTANRNIYARIDGIRTKACQSTPRTPYCMSPKGFTFLSSVPTFEHYNWVTNSSAMATANDNCLVLVFNGNNAVKVDVKSCEGNFNPLPAQLFFCSSPAWVYKVWDYD
;
A
#
# COMPACT_ATOMS: atom_id res chain seq x y z
N MET A 1 1.65 -53.49 21.11
CA MET A 1 2.01 -52.34 21.96
C MET A 1 1.38 -51.11 21.34
N GLY A 2 0.24 -50.67 21.88
CA GLY A 2 -0.43 -49.45 21.42
C GLY A 2 0.34 -48.27 21.96
N TRP A 3 1.04 -47.55 21.09
CA TRP A 3 1.71 -46.31 21.50
C TRP A 3 0.64 -45.25 21.63
N MET A 4 0.45 -44.81 22.87
CA MET A 4 -0.41 -43.74 23.30
C MET A 4 -0.12 -42.49 22.45
N LEU A 5 -1.19 -41.88 21.93
CA LEU A 5 -1.20 -40.47 21.54
C LEU A 5 -1.02 -39.62 22.81
N SER A 6 0.21 -39.52 23.33
CA SER A 6 0.56 -38.45 24.27
C SER A 6 1.28 -37.37 23.50
N SER A 7 0.66 -36.20 23.43
CA SER A 7 1.32 -34.93 23.15
C SER A 7 2.02 -34.83 21.78
N LEU A 8 1.25 -34.86 20.69
CA LEU A 8 1.75 -34.40 19.39
C LEU A 8 2.07 -32.90 19.53
N LEU A 9 3.35 -32.57 19.62
CA LEU A 9 3.80 -31.21 19.39
C LEU A 9 3.93 -31.03 17.88
N LEU A 10 2.87 -30.53 17.25
CA LEU A 10 2.88 -30.20 15.83
C LEU A 10 3.52 -28.81 15.70
N LEU A 11 4.79 -28.74 15.30
CA LEU A 11 5.42 -27.48 14.96
C LEU A 11 4.88 -27.07 13.57
N THR A 12 3.76 -26.36 13.55
CA THR A 12 3.27 -25.77 12.30
C THR A 12 3.99 -24.44 12.11
N ILE A 13 5.05 -24.45 11.31
CA ILE A 13 5.60 -23.21 10.79
C ILE A 13 4.74 -22.87 9.57
N LEU A 14 4.23 -21.63 9.49
CA LEU A 14 3.51 -20.98 8.36
C LEU A 14 2.01 -20.72 8.60
N CYS A 15 1.70 -19.65 9.33
CA CYS A 15 0.39 -18.99 9.34
C CYS A 15 0.45 -17.69 8.52
N GLY A 16 -0.25 -17.63 7.40
CA GLY A 16 -0.43 -16.42 6.58
C GLY A 16 -1.64 -15.57 6.96
N ASN A 17 -2.28 -15.79 8.12
CA ASN A 17 -3.39 -14.97 8.61
C ASN A 17 -3.47 -14.89 10.15
N ALA A 18 -2.45 -15.36 10.87
CA ALA A 18 -2.37 -15.12 12.31
C ALA A 18 -1.53 -13.84 12.51
N PRO A 19 -1.94 -12.90 13.39
CA PRO A 19 -1.03 -11.85 13.81
C PRO A 19 0.28 -12.49 14.31
N ARG A 20 1.41 -11.78 14.21
CA ARG A 20 2.76 -12.13 14.72
C ARG A 20 2.84 -12.48 16.22
N THR A 21 1.74 -12.91 16.83
CA THR A 21 1.69 -13.54 18.12
C THR A 21 2.11 -14.99 17.98
N LYS A 22 3.13 -15.40 18.75
CA LYS A 22 3.33 -16.80 19.15
C LYS A 22 2.01 -17.34 19.70
N GLN A 23 1.18 -17.93 18.85
CA GLN A 23 -0.07 -18.49 19.29
C GLN A 23 0.22 -19.91 19.74
N ASN A 24 0.27 -20.09 21.06
CA ASN A 24 0.27 -21.39 21.69
C ASN A 24 -1.19 -21.82 21.83
N ASP A 25 -1.61 -22.84 21.09
CA ASP A 25 -2.41 -23.86 21.77
C ASP A 25 -1.43 -24.82 22.47
N SER A 26 -1.90 -25.62 23.42
CA SER A 26 -1.04 -26.53 24.19
C SER A 26 -0.27 -27.57 23.34
N THR A 27 -0.46 -27.59 22.02
CA THR A 27 0.02 -28.63 21.09
C THR A 27 0.74 -28.08 19.86
N CYS A 28 0.60 -26.81 19.52
CA CYS A 28 1.16 -26.21 18.31
C CYS A 28 1.89 -24.90 18.61
N TYR A 29 3.16 -24.85 18.24
CA TYR A 29 3.96 -23.63 18.26
C TYR A 29 4.11 -23.09 16.84
N ASN A 30 3.62 -21.87 16.64
CA ASN A 30 3.79 -21.14 15.40
C ASN A 30 5.02 -20.24 15.49
N TYR A 31 5.83 -20.23 14.44
CA TYR A 31 7.00 -19.37 14.29
C TYR A 31 6.84 -18.50 13.05
N ASP A 32 7.21 -17.23 13.14
CA ASP A 32 7.31 -16.38 11.96
C ASP A 32 8.53 -16.84 11.13
N TYR A 33 8.37 -16.83 9.81
CA TYR A 33 9.40 -17.35 8.90
C TYR A 33 10.71 -16.54 8.95
N ASP A 34 10.67 -15.26 9.33
CA ASP A 34 11.82 -14.35 9.43
C ASP A 34 12.69 -14.60 10.66
N TYR A 35 12.25 -15.44 11.61
CA TYR A 35 13.03 -15.88 12.77
C TYR A 35 13.52 -17.33 12.68
N VAL A 36 13.24 -18.04 11.59
CA VAL A 36 13.62 -19.46 11.42
C VAL A 36 14.63 -19.59 10.29
N ASP A 37 15.92 -19.58 10.66
CA ASP A 37 17.04 -19.85 9.75
C ASP A 37 17.27 -21.36 9.57
N PHE A 38 17.03 -22.14 10.64
CA PHE A 38 17.31 -23.57 10.67
C PHE A 38 16.33 -24.35 11.55
N VAL A 39 15.91 -25.51 11.05
CA VAL A 39 15.12 -26.48 11.80
C VAL A 39 15.86 -27.80 11.91
N SER A 40 16.26 -28.17 13.12
CA SER A 40 16.90 -29.47 13.40
C SER A 40 15.93 -30.63 13.19
N ARG A 41 16.42 -31.74 12.63
CA ARG A 41 15.67 -33.01 12.61
C ARG A 41 15.48 -33.53 14.03
N THR A 42 14.23 -33.82 14.39
CA THR A 42 13.89 -34.50 15.64
C THR A 42 14.10 -36.01 15.49
N THR A 43 14.37 -36.69 16.59
CA THR A 43 14.31 -38.16 16.65
C THR A 43 12.95 -38.59 17.20
N SER A 44 12.58 -39.86 17.01
CA SER A 44 11.34 -40.41 17.57
C SER A 44 11.25 -40.25 19.09
N ALA A 45 12.39 -40.09 19.78
CA ALA A 45 12.43 -39.86 21.22
C ALA A 45 11.93 -38.46 21.64
N ASN A 46 11.92 -37.48 20.73
CA ASN A 46 11.48 -36.11 21.03
C ASN A 46 9.97 -35.90 20.80
N GLU A 47 9.26 -36.88 20.23
CA GLU A 47 7.81 -36.86 19.91
C GLU A 47 7.31 -35.62 19.12
N SER A 48 8.24 -34.83 18.57
CA SER A 48 7.96 -33.57 17.88
C SER A 48 7.94 -33.79 16.38
N VAL A 49 6.86 -33.35 15.73
CA VAL A 49 6.70 -33.39 14.28
C VAL A 49 6.84 -31.97 13.74
N VAL A 50 7.77 -31.79 12.80
CA VAL A 50 7.90 -30.53 12.06
C VAL A 50 7.06 -30.62 10.79
N ALA A 51 6.18 -29.64 10.59
CA ALA A 51 5.40 -29.51 9.36
C ALA A 51 5.77 -28.20 8.66
N PHE A 52 5.96 -28.28 7.35
CA PHE A 52 6.13 -27.12 6.48
C PHE A 52 4.98 -27.09 5.48
N LYS A 53 4.38 -25.90 5.31
CA LYS A 53 3.59 -25.62 4.12
C LYS A 53 4.55 -25.40 2.96
N VAL A 54 4.27 -26.02 1.82
CA VAL A 54 5.06 -25.89 0.58
C VAL A 54 4.09 -25.82 -0.60
N ASN A 55 4.54 -25.24 -1.71
CA ASN A 55 3.86 -25.34 -2.99
C ASN A 55 3.81 -26.82 -3.39
N SER A 56 2.62 -27.31 -3.71
CA SER A 56 2.43 -28.68 -4.20
C SER A 56 2.00 -28.65 -5.66
N LEU A 57 2.66 -29.49 -6.48
CA LEU A 57 2.13 -29.84 -7.78
C LEU A 57 0.95 -30.79 -7.53
N ASN A 58 -0.26 -30.44 -7.97
CA ASN A 58 -1.47 -31.27 -7.87
C ASN A 58 -1.98 -31.57 -6.45
N GLY A 59 -1.63 -30.78 -5.43
CA GLY A 59 -2.16 -30.96 -4.07
C GLY A 59 -1.53 -32.11 -3.28
N THR A 60 -0.47 -32.74 -3.79
CA THR A 60 0.25 -33.81 -3.08
C THR A 60 1.49 -33.29 -2.38
N CYS A 61 1.74 -33.76 -1.15
CA CYS A 61 2.97 -33.45 -0.43
C CYS A 61 4.18 -34.15 -1.08
N PRO A 62 5.36 -33.51 -1.11
CA PRO A 62 6.62 -34.16 -1.47
C PRO A 62 6.85 -35.46 -0.68
N THR A 63 7.31 -36.48 -1.37
CA THR A 63 7.82 -37.73 -0.78
C THR A 63 9.33 -37.81 -0.99
N GLY A 64 10.04 -38.54 -0.11
CA GLY A 64 11.48 -38.70 -0.20
C GLY A 64 12.11 -39.16 1.11
N ALA A 65 13.44 -39.32 1.12
CA ALA A 65 14.19 -39.69 2.32
C ALA A 65 14.26 -38.55 3.36
N ILE A 66 14.13 -37.30 2.91
CA ILE A 66 14.20 -36.09 3.74
C ILE A 66 13.02 -35.16 3.40
N PRO A 67 11.76 -35.57 3.65
CA PRO A 67 10.61 -34.68 3.44
C PRO A 67 10.79 -33.39 4.26
N PRO A 68 10.28 -32.22 3.81
CA PRO A 68 9.44 -32.03 2.64
C PRO A 68 10.24 -31.73 1.36
N THR A 69 11.51 -32.15 1.22
CA THR A 69 12.21 -32.02 -0.08
C THR A 69 11.67 -33.05 -1.08
N PHE A 70 11.56 -32.67 -2.36
CA PHE A 70 11.10 -33.55 -3.44
C PHE A 70 12.28 -34.35 -3.98
N ASP A 71 12.48 -35.60 -3.58
CA ASP A 71 13.60 -36.40 -4.11
C ASP A 71 14.98 -35.70 -3.99
N ASN A 72 15.23 -35.04 -2.85
CA ASN A 72 16.40 -34.19 -2.56
C ASN A 72 16.47 -32.87 -3.36
N GLN A 73 15.39 -32.45 -4.02
CA GLN A 73 15.22 -31.11 -4.57
C GLN A 73 14.58 -30.19 -3.53
N ASN A 74 14.99 -28.92 -3.56
CA ASN A 74 14.47 -27.92 -2.64
C ASN A 74 12.94 -27.79 -2.77
N ALA A 75 12.28 -27.61 -1.64
CA ALA A 75 10.86 -27.26 -1.64
C ALA A 75 10.73 -25.74 -1.61
N THR A 76 9.68 -25.22 -2.21
CA THR A 76 9.39 -23.78 -2.22
C THR A 76 8.01 -23.52 -1.65
N GLY A 77 7.76 -22.33 -1.15
CA GLY A 77 6.41 -21.90 -0.80
C GLY A 77 6.23 -20.40 -0.88
N HIS A 78 4.99 -19.96 -0.77
CA HIS A 78 4.59 -18.57 -0.88
C HIS A 78 3.70 -18.15 0.30
N LEU A 79 3.92 -16.95 0.82
CA LEU A 79 3.08 -16.28 1.81
C LEU A 79 2.66 -14.92 1.28
N TYR A 80 1.43 -14.53 1.60
CA TYR A 80 1.01 -13.15 1.65
C TYR A 80 0.73 -12.81 3.11
N VAL A 81 1.35 -11.75 3.62
CA VAL A 81 1.15 -11.29 5.00
C VAL A 81 0.61 -9.87 4.96
N ASN A 82 -0.52 -9.67 5.62
CA ASN A 82 -1.18 -8.37 5.73
C ASN A 82 -1.29 -7.95 7.21
N ASP A 83 -0.22 -7.36 7.73
CA ASP A 83 -0.13 -6.81 9.09
C ASP A 83 -0.30 -5.27 9.08
N TYR A 84 -1.00 -4.71 8.09
CA TYR A 84 -1.16 -3.26 7.96
C TYR A 84 -2.37 -2.75 8.74
N PRO A 85 -2.23 -1.70 9.57
CA PRO A 85 -0.99 -1.11 10.11
C PRO A 85 -0.40 -1.95 11.29
N PRO A 86 0.91 -1.84 11.61
CA PRO A 86 1.85 -0.78 11.20
C PRO A 86 2.79 -1.14 10.04
N TYR A 87 2.85 -2.41 9.61
CA TYR A 87 3.77 -2.86 8.57
C TYR A 87 3.08 -2.90 7.21
N TRP A 88 3.83 -2.62 6.14
CA TRP A 88 3.30 -2.78 4.78
C TRP A 88 2.99 -4.26 4.51
N PRO A 89 1.90 -4.58 3.81
CA PRO A 89 1.68 -5.94 3.32
C PRO A 89 2.88 -6.40 2.49
N TYR A 90 3.20 -7.68 2.55
CA TYR A 90 4.31 -8.24 1.80
C TYR A 90 4.02 -9.64 1.29
N HIS A 91 4.62 -9.97 0.17
CA HIS A 91 4.74 -11.33 -0.32
C HIS A 91 6.10 -11.91 0.10
N THR A 92 6.10 -13.16 0.54
CA THR A 92 7.33 -13.89 0.84
C THR A 92 7.37 -15.17 0.04
N ASP A 93 8.36 -15.30 -0.83
CA ASP A 93 8.72 -16.57 -1.45
C ASP A 93 9.85 -17.20 -0.65
N TYR A 94 9.69 -18.43 -0.18
CA TYR A 94 10.71 -19.13 0.60
C TYR A 94 11.12 -20.44 -0.04
N THR A 95 12.35 -20.84 0.21
CA THR A 95 12.96 -22.09 -0.26
C THR A 95 13.51 -22.86 0.94
N ILE A 96 13.20 -24.15 1.00
CA ILE A 96 13.62 -25.08 2.05
C ILE A 96 14.65 -26.03 1.47
N TYR A 97 15.83 -26.06 2.09
CA TYR A 97 16.96 -26.89 1.70
C TYR A 97 17.19 -27.98 2.74
N ALA A 98 17.35 -29.22 2.30
CA ALA A 98 17.83 -30.28 3.19
C ALA A 98 19.32 -30.11 3.49
N THR A 99 19.68 -30.28 4.74
CA THR A 99 21.07 -30.38 5.22
C THR A 99 21.27 -31.74 5.90
N LEU A 100 22.50 -32.11 6.28
CA LEU A 100 22.77 -33.37 6.98
C LEU A 100 22.07 -33.52 8.34
N THR A 101 21.66 -32.43 8.98
CA THR A 101 21.09 -32.44 10.34
C THR A 101 19.69 -31.84 10.44
N GLY A 102 19.16 -31.26 9.35
CA GLY A 102 17.92 -30.48 9.41
C GLY A 102 17.56 -29.83 8.08
N TRP A 103 16.79 -28.76 8.17
CA TRP A 103 16.41 -27.93 7.03
C TRP A 103 16.82 -26.48 7.26
N LYS A 104 17.34 -25.83 6.21
CA LYS A 104 17.52 -24.38 6.17
C LYS A 104 16.38 -23.75 5.37
N ILE A 105 16.02 -22.52 5.72
CA ILE A 105 15.01 -21.74 4.99
C ILE A 105 15.68 -20.45 4.52
N SER A 106 15.67 -20.20 3.22
CA SER A 106 15.95 -18.87 2.67
C SER A 106 14.68 -18.26 2.11
N TYR A 107 14.59 -16.93 2.06
CA TYR A 107 13.37 -16.27 1.61
C TYR A 107 13.62 -14.92 0.96
N LYS A 108 12.66 -14.53 0.12
CA LYS A 108 12.62 -13.27 -0.60
C LYS A 108 11.36 -12.52 -0.21
N MET A 109 11.48 -11.25 0.15
CA MET A 109 10.36 -10.41 0.54
C MET A 109 10.13 -9.30 -0.48
N ASN A 110 8.90 -9.22 -0.99
CA ASN A 110 8.43 -8.07 -1.76
C ASN A 110 7.44 -7.30 -0.89
N TYR A 111 7.78 -6.08 -0.48
CA TYR A 111 6.85 -5.22 0.25
C TYR A 111 5.96 -4.44 -0.71
N SER A 112 4.70 -4.24 -0.34
CA SER A 112 3.76 -3.46 -1.14
C SER A 112 4.23 -2.03 -1.33
N CYS A 113 4.76 -1.41 -0.27
CA CYS A 113 5.27 -0.05 -0.24
C CYS A 113 6.61 0.00 0.49
N ASN A 114 7.39 1.04 0.25
CA ASN A 114 8.64 1.30 0.98
C ASN A 114 8.41 2.28 2.14
N GLY A 115 9.44 2.51 2.96
CA GLY A 115 9.39 3.42 4.11
C GLY A 115 9.16 4.90 3.80
N ASN A 116 9.16 5.30 2.52
CA ASN A 116 8.91 6.68 2.12
C ASN A 116 7.42 7.04 2.09
N PHE A 117 6.52 6.06 2.06
CA PHE A 117 5.08 6.29 2.02
C PHE A 117 4.47 6.38 3.43
N ASN A 118 3.30 6.99 3.52
CA ASN A 118 2.61 7.25 4.80
C ASN A 118 1.19 6.68 4.81
N GLY A 119 0.74 6.08 3.71
CA GLY A 119 -0.55 5.43 3.59
C GLY A 119 -0.56 4.35 2.52
N LEU A 120 -1.55 3.46 2.64
CA LEU A 120 -1.90 2.45 1.65
C LEU A 120 -3.38 2.62 1.31
N LEU A 121 -3.68 2.57 0.03
CA LEU A 121 -5.03 2.42 -0.51
C LEU A 121 -5.16 1.00 -1.05
N ILE A 122 -6.29 0.36 -0.76
CA ILE A 122 -6.68 -0.93 -1.32
C ILE A 122 -8.00 -0.66 -2.03
N HIS A 123 -7.98 -0.72 -3.35
CA HIS A 123 -9.16 -0.48 -4.17
C HIS A 123 -10.02 -1.75 -4.28
N PRO A 124 -11.32 -1.64 -4.62
CA PRO A 124 -12.23 -2.76 -4.84
C PRO A 124 -11.80 -3.77 -5.91
N ASP A 125 -10.88 -3.38 -6.78
CA ASP A 125 -10.30 -4.26 -7.81
C ASP A 125 -8.98 -4.91 -7.37
N ASP A 126 -8.73 -4.96 -6.06
CA ASP A 126 -7.54 -5.49 -5.39
C ASP A 126 -6.22 -4.78 -5.75
N ARG A 127 -6.26 -3.70 -6.54
CA ARG A 127 -5.07 -2.87 -6.76
C ARG A 127 -4.75 -2.09 -5.50
N MET A 128 -3.46 -2.09 -5.18
CA MET A 128 -2.93 -1.40 -4.03
C MET A 128 -2.09 -0.20 -4.48
N VAL A 129 -2.24 0.92 -3.78
CA VAL A 129 -1.53 2.16 -4.09
C VAL A 129 -0.86 2.70 -2.83
N CYS A 130 0.44 2.97 -2.94
CA CYS A 130 1.24 3.61 -1.91
C CYS A 130 1.01 5.12 -1.97
N LEU A 131 0.67 5.73 -0.84
CA LEU A 131 0.32 7.14 -0.74
C LEU A 131 1.30 7.89 0.17
N LYS A 132 1.81 9.02 -0.33
CA LYS A 132 2.69 9.92 0.40
C LYS A 132 2.10 11.31 0.40
N ILE A 133 2.15 11.99 1.53
CA ILE A 133 1.69 13.37 1.67
C ILE A 133 2.87 14.25 2.01
N TYR A 134 3.05 15.30 1.22
CA TYR A 134 4.03 16.34 1.48
C TYR A 134 3.35 17.55 2.10
N ARG A 135 4.10 18.26 2.95
CA ARG A 135 3.61 19.42 3.70
C ARG A 135 4.62 20.55 3.64
N ASN A 136 4.14 21.75 3.34
CA ASN A 136 4.85 22.99 3.63
C ASN A 136 4.35 23.53 4.97
N SER A 137 5.21 23.52 5.99
CA SER A 137 4.86 24.05 7.33
C SER A 137 4.84 25.58 7.39
N ASN A 138 5.50 26.26 6.44
CA ASN A 138 5.60 27.72 6.37
C ASN A 138 4.51 28.30 5.45
N THR A 139 4.49 29.62 5.24
CA THR A 139 3.45 30.33 4.45
C THR A 139 3.50 30.12 2.93
N GLY A 140 4.37 29.25 2.43
CA GLY A 140 4.48 28.96 1.00
C GLY A 140 3.31 28.13 0.46
N SER A 141 3.20 28.10 -0.87
CA SER A 141 2.14 27.40 -1.60
C SER A 141 2.78 26.62 -2.74
N PHE A 142 2.50 25.32 -2.83
CA PHE A 142 2.96 24.49 -3.94
C PHE A 142 2.18 24.83 -5.21
N THR A 143 2.89 25.01 -6.32
CA THR A 143 2.29 24.96 -7.65
C THR A 143 1.94 23.52 -8.02
N TYR A 144 1.08 23.33 -9.02
CA TYR A 144 0.81 22.00 -9.57
C TYR A 144 2.11 21.35 -10.10
N ASN A 145 2.91 22.09 -10.88
CA ASN A 145 4.12 21.56 -11.50
C ASN A 145 5.18 21.17 -10.47
N GLU A 146 5.36 21.98 -9.42
CA GLU A 146 6.26 21.63 -8.31
C GLU A 146 5.81 20.34 -7.61
N ALA A 147 4.51 20.18 -7.35
CA ALA A 147 3.97 18.99 -6.73
C ALA A 147 4.16 17.75 -7.61
N ALA A 148 3.82 17.83 -8.90
CA ALA A 148 3.99 16.73 -9.85
C ALA A 148 5.46 16.32 -10.00
N THR A 149 6.37 17.28 -10.19
CA THR A 149 7.82 17.03 -10.30
C THR A 149 8.38 16.41 -9.02
N SER A 150 7.88 16.84 -7.86
CA SER A 150 8.30 16.28 -6.56
C SER A 150 7.86 14.83 -6.38
N CYS A 151 6.67 14.46 -6.86
CA CYS A 151 6.21 13.07 -6.84
C CYS A 151 7.07 12.18 -7.74
N GLU A 152 7.37 12.63 -8.95
CA GLU A 152 8.20 11.89 -9.91
C GLU A 152 9.62 11.68 -9.35
N SER A 153 10.22 12.72 -8.79
CA SER A 153 11.62 12.69 -8.32
C SER A 153 11.85 11.83 -7.08
N ALA A 154 10.85 11.67 -6.21
CA ALA A 154 11.05 11.02 -4.91
C ALA A 154 10.99 9.49 -4.98
N ASP A 155 10.04 8.95 -5.76
CA ASP A 155 9.73 7.51 -5.75
C ASP A 155 9.16 7.03 -7.11
N ASN A 156 9.45 7.75 -8.21
CA ASN A 156 8.80 7.54 -9.52
C ASN A 156 7.27 7.53 -9.41
N ALA A 157 6.74 8.33 -8.49
CA ALA A 157 5.33 8.42 -8.16
C ALA A 157 4.66 9.50 -9.02
N LEU A 158 3.33 9.48 -9.08
CA LEU A 158 2.53 10.50 -9.75
C LEU A 158 1.86 11.40 -8.70
N LEU A 159 1.52 12.63 -9.10
CA LEU A 159 0.56 13.40 -8.31
C LEU A 159 -0.76 12.62 -8.25
N ALA A 160 -1.31 12.44 -7.05
CA ALA A 160 -2.44 11.55 -6.84
C ALA A 160 -3.75 12.23 -7.23
N ALA A 161 -4.63 11.50 -7.91
CA ALA A 161 -6.04 11.83 -8.07
C ALA A 161 -6.88 10.76 -7.33
N PRO A 162 -8.01 11.13 -6.71
CA PRO A 162 -8.91 10.16 -6.13
C PRO A 162 -9.67 9.41 -7.24
N LEU A 163 -9.47 8.10 -7.33
CA LEU A 163 -10.08 7.20 -8.30
C LEU A 163 -11.33 6.53 -7.74
N TYR A 164 -11.35 6.27 -6.43
CA TYR A 164 -12.43 5.60 -5.72
C TYR A 164 -12.89 6.40 -4.48
N PRO A 165 -14.08 6.09 -3.91
CA PRO A 165 -14.56 6.77 -2.70
C PRO A 165 -13.60 6.69 -1.50
N GLU A 166 -12.91 5.56 -1.31
CA GLU A 166 -11.93 5.36 -0.23
C GLU A 166 -10.70 6.25 -0.36
N ASP A 167 -10.34 6.68 -1.58
CA ASP A 167 -9.21 7.57 -1.82
C ASP A 167 -9.46 8.93 -1.17
N LEU A 168 -10.64 9.51 -1.40
CA LEU A 168 -11.02 10.79 -0.77
C LEU A 168 -11.06 10.66 0.75
N LYS A 169 -11.55 9.54 1.28
CA LYS A 169 -11.55 9.28 2.72
C LYS A 169 -10.12 9.28 3.26
N LYS A 170 -9.21 8.52 2.63
CA LYS A 170 -7.81 8.44 3.06
C LYS A 170 -7.06 9.77 2.91
N PHE A 171 -7.31 10.50 1.82
CA PHE A 171 -6.72 11.82 1.58
C PHE A 171 -7.19 12.81 2.66
N SER A 172 -8.45 12.73 3.05
CA SER A 172 -9.00 13.54 4.14
C SER A 172 -8.33 13.21 5.48
N GLU A 173 -8.28 11.94 5.86
CA GLU A 173 -7.64 11.48 7.11
C GLU A 173 -6.18 11.94 7.21
N LEU A 174 -5.38 11.68 6.17
CA LEU A 174 -3.96 12.07 6.16
C LEU A 174 -3.79 13.59 6.10
N GLY A 175 -4.59 14.28 5.29
CA GLY A 175 -4.56 15.73 5.15
C GLY A 175 -4.94 16.45 6.44
N GLU A 176 -5.91 15.94 7.19
CA GLU A 176 -6.31 16.48 8.50
C GLU A 176 -5.19 16.34 9.55
N VAL A 177 -4.44 15.24 9.53
CA VAL A 177 -3.26 15.09 10.40
C VAL A 177 -2.17 16.09 10.02
N GLN A 178 -1.95 16.32 8.72
CA GLN A 178 -0.87 17.22 8.26
C GLN A 178 -1.21 18.71 8.37
N ARG A 179 -2.46 19.12 8.12
CA ARG A 179 -2.89 20.53 8.24
C ARG A 179 -2.83 21.05 9.68
N ASN A 180 -2.85 20.16 10.68
CA ASN A 180 -2.65 20.56 12.07
C ASN A 180 -1.18 20.95 12.37
N LYS A 181 -0.27 20.70 11.42
CA LYS A 181 1.17 20.98 11.50
C LYS A 181 1.61 22.07 10.51
N THR A 182 0.66 22.77 9.89
CA THR A 182 0.90 23.93 9.03
C THR A 182 0.59 25.22 9.79
N ALA A 183 1.18 26.34 9.35
CA ALA A 183 0.93 27.65 9.95
C ALA A 183 -0.54 28.09 9.87
N ASN A 184 -1.26 27.66 8.82
CA ASN A 184 -2.70 27.87 8.66
C ASN A 184 -3.40 26.51 8.56
N ARG A 185 -4.54 26.33 9.25
CA ARG A 185 -5.35 25.10 9.16
C ARG A 185 -6.32 25.10 7.97
N ASN A 186 -6.56 26.26 7.37
CA ASN A 186 -7.39 26.45 6.19
C ASN A 186 -6.48 26.51 4.96
N ILE A 187 -6.41 25.41 4.22
CA ILE A 187 -5.41 25.20 3.17
C ILE A 187 -6.00 24.42 2.01
N TYR A 188 -5.28 24.44 0.90
CA TYR A 188 -5.49 23.50 -0.19
C TYR A 188 -4.46 22.37 -0.14
N ALA A 189 -4.85 21.20 -0.66
CA ALA A 189 -3.90 20.19 -1.11
C ALA A 189 -3.96 20.04 -2.63
N ARG A 190 -2.80 19.99 -3.27
CA ARG A 190 -2.71 19.65 -4.70
C ARG A 190 -3.00 18.17 -4.88
N ILE A 191 -3.88 17.92 -5.84
CA ILE A 191 -4.16 16.62 -6.42
C ILE A 191 -4.07 16.75 -7.93
N ASP A 192 -4.01 15.63 -8.61
CA ASP A 192 -3.91 15.61 -10.07
C ASP A 192 -5.22 16.03 -10.76
N GLY A 193 -5.10 16.65 -11.94
CA GLY A 193 -6.18 17.20 -12.74
C GLY A 193 -5.98 18.67 -13.11
N ILE A 194 -5.61 18.92 -14.38
CA ILE A 194 -5.57 20.26 -14.99
C ILE A 194 -6.66 20.37 -16.04
N ARG A 195 -7.47 21.43 -16.00
CA ARG A 195 -8.48 21.71 -17.01
C ARG A 195 -7.82 21.86 -18.38
N THR A 196 -8.32 21.08 -19.35
CA THR A 196 -7.83 21.15 -20.73
C THR A 196 -8.03 22.55 -21.32
N LYS A 197 -7.16 22.96 -22.24
CA LYS A 197 -7.20 24.28 -22.88
C LYS A 197 -8.58 24.62 -23.47
N ALA A 198 -9.24 23.66 -24.12
CA ALA A 198 -10.58 23.84 -24.69
C ALA A 198 -11.65 24.11 -23.62
N CYS A 199 -11.49 23.54 -22.43
CA CYS A 199 -12.45 23.69 -21.35
C CYS A 199 -12.24 24.93 -20.48
N GLN A 200 -11.10 25.62 -20.58
CA GLN A 200 -10.84 26.85 -19.81
C GLN A 200 -11.80 27.99 -20.22
N SER A 201 -12.13 28.10 -21.51
CA SER A 201 -13.08 29.10 -22.01
C SER A 201 -14.55 28.70 -21.82
N THR A 202 -14.86 27.40 -21.79
CA THR A 202 -16.24 26.90 -21.73
C THR A 202 -16.40 25.78 -20.69
N PRO A 203 -16.16 26.05 -19.40
CA PRO A 203 -16.07 25.00 -18.37
C PRO A 203 -17.40 24.32 -18.02
N ARG A 204 -18.52 24.90 -18.45
CA ARG A 204 -19.89 24.47 -18.09
C ARG A 204 -20.50 23.44 -19.04
N THR A 205 -19.81 23.06 -20.11
CA THR A 205 -20.34 22.02 -21.00
C THR A 205 -20.28 20.65 -20.30
N PRO A 206 -21.19 19.71 -20.58
CA PRO A 206 -21.13 18.36 -20.00
C PRO A 206 -19.78 17.67 -20.21
N TYR A 207 -19.16 17.88 -21.38
CA TYR A 207 -17.81 17.41 -21.68
C TYR A 207 -16.78 17.97 -20.68
N CYS A 208 -16.78 19.29 -20.47
CA CYS A 208 -15.84 19.97 -19.59
C CYS A 208 -16.09 19.77 -18.09
N MET A 209 -17.31 19.36 -17.73
CA MET A 209 -17.66 19.00 -16.35
C MET A 209 -17.35 17.53 -16.02
N SER A 210 -16.96 16.73 -17.01
CA SER A 210 -16.52 15.33 -16.84
C SER A 210 -14.99 15.24 -16.68
N PRO A 211 -14.45 14.06 -16.32
CA PRO A 211 -13.00 13.84 -16.35
C PRO A 211 -12.34 14.18 -17.69
N LYS A 212 -13.04 14.06 -18.82
CA LYS A 212 -12.54 14.44 -20.16
C LYS A 212 -12.25 15.93 -20.30
N GLY A 213 -12.82 16.75 -19.43
CA GLY A 213 -12.54 18.19 -19.34
C GLY A 213 -11.15 18.50 -18.75
N PHE A 214 -10.47 17.50 -18.21
CA PHE A 214 -9.20 17.61 -17.50
C PHE A 214 -8.15 16.65 -18.08
N THR A 215 -6.89 17.04 -17.96
CA THR A 215 -5.71 16.20 -18.17
C THR A 215 -5.24 15.70 -16.82
N PHE A 216 -4.99 14.40 -16.76
CA PHE A 216 -4.50 13.70 -15.59
C PHE A 216 -3.23 12.93 -15.97
N LEU A 217 -2.34 12.74 -15.00
CA LEU A 217 -1.20 11.84 -15.07
C LEU A 217 -1.63 10.37 -14.94
N SER A 218 -2.78 10.12 -14.32
CA SER A 218 -3.39 8.79 -14.19
C SER A 218 -4.82 8.75 -14.75
N SER A 219 -5.32 7.56 -15.11
CA SER A 219 -6.68 7.45 -15.67
C SER A 219 -7.75 7.65 -14.59
N VAL A 220 -8.45 8.79 -14.63
CA VAL A 220 -9.61 9.07 -13.76
C VAL A 220 -10.91 8.75 -14.50
N PRO A 221 -11.66 7.70 -14.11
CA PRO A 221 -12.82 7.24 -14.86
C PRO A 221 -14.08 8.08 -14.61
N THR A 222 -14.25 8.63 -13.41
CA THR A 222 -15.48 9.32 -12.99
C THR A 222 -15.22 10.39 -11.93
N PHE A 223 -16.14 11.35 -11.83
CA PHE A 223 -16.21 12.34 -10.74
C PHE A 223 -17.39 12.09 -9.80
N GLU A 224 -18.10 10.97 -9.93
CA GLU A 224 -19.32 10.68 -9.15
C GLU A 224 -19.10 10.71 -7.63
N HIS A 225 -17.93 10.28 -7.16
CA HIS A 225 -17.56 10.29 -5.74
C HIS A 225 -16.90 11.59 -5.29
N TYR A 226 -16.63 12.53 -6.19
CA TYR A 226 -16.00 13.80 -5.83
C TYR A 226 -17.00 14.68 -5.09
N ASN A 227 -16.75 14.88 -3.79
CA ASN A 227 -17.55 15.76 -2.95
C ASN A 227 -17.20 17.23 -3.25
N TRP A 228 -17.83 17.82 -4.26
CA TRP A 228 -17.48 19.16 -4.73
C TRP A 228 -17.88 20.29 -3.76
N VAL A 229 -17.09 21.37 -3.72
CA VAL A 229 -17.52 22.65 -3.14
C VAL A 229 -18.68 23.25 -3.94
N THR A 230 -18.55 23.25 -5.26
CA THR A 230 -19.61 23.64 -6.19
C THR A 230 -19.80 22.56 -7.25
N ASN A 231 -18.91 22.49 -8.24
CA ASN A 231 -18.78 21.40 -9.21
C ASN A 231 -17.50 21.62 -10.04
N SER A 232 -17.19 20.70 -10.94
CA SER A 232 -16.04 20.74 -11.85
C SER A 232 -16.01 21.93 -12.83
N SER A 233 -17.10 22.68 -13.01
CA SER A 233 -17.12 23.91 -13.82
C SER A 233 -16.69 25.17 -13.05
N ALA A 234 -16.42 25.05 -11.74
CA ALA A 234 -16.02 26.17 -10.90
C ALA A 234 -14.82 26.93 -11.51
N MET A 235 -14.95 28.25 -11.55
CA MET A 235 -13.94 29.17 -12.08
C MET A 235 -14.24 30.56 -11.50
N ALA A 236 -13.69 30.85 -10.32
CA ALA A 236 -13.86 32.15 -9.67
C ALA A 236 -12.95 33.21 -10.31
N THR A 237 -11.77 32.78 -10.77
CA THR A 237 -10.85 33.56 -11.60
C THR A 237 -10.56 32.84 -12.90
N ALA A 238 -10.11 33.55 -13.94
CA ALA A 238 -9.71 32.94 -15.21
C ALA A 238 -8.52 31.97 -15.08
N ASN A 239 -7.80 32.00 -13.95
CA ASN A 239 -6.66 31.14 -13.68
C ASN A 239 -7.05 29.81 -13.00
N ASP A 240 -8.31 29.65 -12.58
CA ASP A 240 -8.78 28.47 -11.85
C ASP A 240 -8.93 27.25 -12.75
N ASN A 241 -7.86 26.46 -12.84
CA ASN A 241 -7.75 25.35 -13.78
C ASN A 241 -7.26 24.04 -13.14
N CYS A 242 -6.87 24.01 -11.86
CA CYS A 242 -6.36 22.81 -11.21
C CYS A 242 -7.32 22.30 -10.13
N LEU A 243 -7.47 20.98 -10.05
CA LEU A 243 -8.19 20.35 -8.95
C LEU A 243 -7.40 20.48 -7.64
N VAL A 244 -8.12 20.73 -6.55
CA VAL A 244 -7.56 20.78 -5.20
C VAL A 244 -8.52 20.14 -4.20
N LEU A 245 -7.97 19.61 -3.11
CA LEU A 245 -8.75 19.33 -1.90
C LEU A 245 -8.77 20.57 -1.01
N VAL A 246 -9.95 20.88 -0.48
CA VAL A 246 -10.21 22.02 0.39
C VAL A 246 -10.32 21.56 1.83
N PHE A 247 -9.35 21.97 2.65
CA PHE A 247 -9.39 21.81 4.09
C PHE A 247 -9.77 23.17 4.69
N ASN A 248 -11.01 23.31 5.18
CA ASN A 248 -11.51 24.58 5.71
C ASN A 248 -12.26 24.36 7.03
N GLY A 249 -11.66 24.80 8.14
CA GLY A 249 -12.20 24.63 9.48
C GLY A 249 -12.32 23.15 9.85
N ASN A 250 -13.49 22.75 10.34
CA ASN A 250 -13.84 21.36 10.64
C ASN A 250 -14.84 20.79 9.62
N ASN A 251 -15.00 21.46 8.47
CA ASN A 251 -15.88 20.95 7.42
C ASN A 251 -15.25 19.72 6.77
N ALA A 252 -16.11 18.82 6.28
CA ALA A 252 -15.68 17.70 5.45
C ALA A 252 -14.85 18.21 4.27
N VAL A 253 -13.76 17.50 3.96
CA VAL A 253 -12.89 17.83 2.83
C VAL A 253 -13.66 17.70 1.53
N LYS A 254 -13.47 18.68 0.66
CA LYS A 254 -14.17 18.79 -0.63
C LYS A 254 -13.20 19.01 -1.77
N VAL A 255 -13.62 18.69 -2.99
CA VAL A 255 -12.87 19.02 -4.21
C VAL A 255 -13.34 20.37 -4.75
N ASP A 256 -12.40 21.19 -5.22
CA ASP A 256 -12.69 22.44 -5.91
C ASP A 256 -11.72 22.65 -7.08
N VAL A 257 -12.00 23.65 -7.90
CA VAL A 257 -11.09 24.11 -8.96
C VAL A 257 -10.50 25.45 -8.56
N LYS A 258 -9.17 25.52 -8.58
CA LYS A 258 -8.38 26.67 -8.15
C LYS A 258 -7.18 26.88 -9.05
N SER A 259 -6.50 28.00 -8.91
CA SER A 259 -5.31 28.29 -9.70
C SER A 259 -4.25 27.23 -9.50
N CYS A 260 -3.66 26.78 -10.61
CA CYS A 260 -2.50 25.89 -10.64
C CYS A 260 -1.27 26.53 -9.99
N GLU A 261 -1.19 27.86 -10.05
CA GLU A 261 -0.20 28.67 -9.36
C GLU A 261 -0.67 29.03 -7.95
N GLY A 262 0.27 29.10 -7.01
CA GLY A 262 -0.03 29.37 -5.60
C GLY A 262 -0.55 30.78 -5.30
N ASN A 263 -0.10 31.78 -6.07
CA ASN A 263 -0.29 33.20 -5.76
C ASN A 263 -1.69 33.77 -6.04
N PHE A 264 -2.53 33.05 -6.79
CA PHE A 264 -3.90 33.49 -7.11
C PHE A 264 -4.96 32.83 -6.22
N ASN A 265 -4.54 31.97 -5.30
CA ASN A 265 -5.46 31.21 -4.46
C ASN A 265 -5.79 31.97 -3.18
N PRO A 266 -7.05 31.96 -2.72
CA PRO A 266 -7.44 32.58 -1.46
C PRO A 266 -6.89 31.82 -0.23
N LEU A 267 -6.52 30.55 -0.39
CA LEU A 267 -5.83 29.73 0.61
C LEU A 267 -4.53 29.18 0.02
N PRO A 268 -3.45 29.04 0.81
CA PRO A 268 -2.22 28.46 0.31
C PRO A 268 -2.36 26.95 0.11
N ALA A 269 -1.81 26.42 -0.98
CA ALA A 269 -1.72 24.99 -1.24
C ALA A 269 -0.51 24.40 -0.50
N GLN A 270 -0.68 24.10 0.78
CA GLN A 270 0.40 23.66 1.67
C GLN A 270 0.59 22.15 1.70
N LEU A 271 -0.26 21.39 1.01
CA LEU A 271 -0.17 19.94 0.92
C LEU A 271 -0.15 19.51 -0.55
N PHE A 272 0.40 18.33 -0.81
CA PHE A 272 0.12 17.57 -2.02
C PHE A 272 0.27 16.07 -1.76
N PHE A 273 -0.42 15.27 -2.56
CA PHE A 273 -0.45 13.82 -2.44
C PHE A 273 0.26 13.18 -3.62
N CYS A 274 1.19 12.27 -3.36
CA CYS A 274 1.82 11.44 -4.38
C CYS A 274 1.34 9.99 -4.24
N SER A 275 1.05 9.35 -5.37
CA SER A 275 0.66 7.94 -5.43
C SER A 275 1.60 7.15 -6.32
N SER A 276 1.91 5.92 -5.90
CA SER A 276 2.64 4.95 -6.71
C SER A 276 1.95 3.60 -6.62
N PRO A 277 1.90 2.80 -7.70
CA PRO A 277 1.45 1.42 -7.61
C PRO A 277 2.23 0.66 -6.53
N ALA A 278 1.55 -0.19 -5.77
CA ALA A 278 2.23 -1.10 -4.85
C ALA A 278 3.01 -2.18 -5.62
N TRP A 279 3.91 -2.88 -4.92
CA TRP A 279 4.63 -4.06 -5.41
C TRP A 279 5.69 -3.80 -6.49
N VAL A 280 6.00 -2.54 -6.78
CA VAL A 280 7.00 -2.12 -7.78
C VAL A 280 8.42 -1.96 -7.22
N TYR A 281 8.61 -2.22 -5.91
CA TYR A 281 9.87 -2.00 -5.22
C TYR A 281 10.78 -3.24 -5.27
N LYS A 282 12.07 -3.02 -4.98
CA LYS A 282 13.07 -4.08 -4.99
C LYS A 282 12.71 -5.17 -3.96
N VAL A 283 12.81 -6.41 -4.41
CA VAL A 283 12.70 -7.61 -3.56
C VAL A 283 13.96 -7.73 -2.68
N TRP A 284 13.76 -8.01 -1.40
CA TRP A 284 14.82 -8.25 -0.43
C TRP A 284 15.11 -9.74 -0.33
N ASP A 285 16.37 -10.12 -0.48
CA ASP A 285 16.82 -11.51 -0.40
C ASP A 285 17.49 -11.75 0.96
N TYR A 286 17.09 -12.82 1.64
CA TYR A 286 17.65 -13.29 2.90
C TYR A 286 18.00 -14.78 2.76
N ASP A 287 19.30 -15.10 2.91
CA ASP A 287 19.86 -16.44 2.85
C ASP A 287 20.41 -16.90 4.20
#